data_AF-A0A2T6K856-F1
#
_entry.id   AF-A0A2T6K856-F1
#
_cell.length_a   1.000
_cell.length_b   1.000
_cell.length_c   1.000
_cell.angle_alpha   90.00
_cell.angle_beta   90.00
_cell.angle_gamma   90.00
#
_symmetry.space_group_name_H-M   'P 1'
#
loop_
_entity.id
_entity.type
_entity.pdbx_description
1 polymer ?
#
loop_
_entity_poly.entity_id
_entity_poly.type
_entity_poly.pdbx_seq_one_letter_code
_entity_poly.pdbx_strand_id
1 'polypeptide(L)'
;MALVAFLAAVFTFVEYSSDSPSLVEFRDAPPFNRVRFCALFATVLSLSVIFRGEAAPSAVTAFFQSSGSQIGQVIDFPFSPSRLMILTMPDGTGARALTMLRDAAGLSYLLSLLSIVWFVILLRLQEWPRHGAGFNVWINLPTFDPTAGGDVVKRLNRDGRVNIFLGFLLPFLVPLAIKLAAYLGAPIRLDDPQTLIWTVTAWAFLPAGIVMRGVALSRVARMIHLQRKKASANAGAKGVQSV
;
A
#
# COMPACT_ATOMS: atom_id res chain seq x y z
N MET A 1 -15.88 -14.68 -3.25
CA MET A 1 -14.76 -13.88 -3.79
C MET A 1 -15.00 -13.36 -5.21
N ALA A 2 -15.51 -14.18 -6.15
CA ALA A 2 -15.73 -13.73 -7.53
C ALA A 2 -16.63 -12.48 -7.66
N LEU A 3 -17.77 -12.43 -6.94
CA LEU A 3 -18.65 -11.26 -6.93
C LEU A 3 -17.96 -10.00 -6.39
N VAL A 4 -17.24 -10.12 -5.27
CA VAL A 4 -16.50 -9.00 -4.66
C VAL A 4 -15.40 -8.49 -5.59
N ALA A 5 -14.68 -9.41 -6.26
CA ALA A 5 -13.66 -9.06 -7.24
C ALA A 5 -14.28 -8.36 -8.48
N PHE A 6 -15.43 -8.83 -8.95
CA PHE A 6 -16.16 -8.20 -10.05
C PHE A 6 -16.62 -6.79 -9.68
N LEU A 7 -17.22 -6.61 -8.49
CA LEU A 7 -17.63 -5.29 -7.99
C LEU A 7 -16.44 -4.34 -7.85
N ALA A 8 -15.32 -4.81 -7.29
CA ALA A 8 -14.09 -4.03 -7.17
C ALA A 8 -13.52 -3.65 -8.55
N ALA A 9 -13.58 -4.55 -9.53
CA ALA A 9 -13.15 -4.29 -10.90
C ALA A 9 -14.04 -3.24 -11.59
N VAL A 10 -15.37 -3.38 -11.50
CA VAL A 10 -16.32 -2.40 -12.04
C VAL A 10 -16.13 -1.04 -11.39
N PHE A 11 -16.02 -0.98 -10.05
CA PHE A 11 -15.75 0.25 -9.33
C PHE A 11 -14.44 0.92 -9.79
N THR A 12 -13.37 0.14 -9.92
CA THR A 12 -12.07 0.64 -10.38
C THR A 12 -12.16 1.15 -11.83
N PHE A 13 -12.86 0.45 -12.70
CA PHE A 13 -13.08 0.85 -14.09
C PHE A 13 -13.84 2.17 -14.18
N VAL A 14 -14.95 2.30 -13.45
CA VAL A 14 -15.75 3.53 -13.41
C VAL A 14 -14.93 4.72 -12.93
N GLU A 15 -14.20 4.58 -11.82
CA GLU A 15 -13.35 5.66 -11.27
C GLU A 15 -12.21 6.07 -12.21
N TYR A 16 -11.61 5.13 -12.95
CA TYR A 16 -10.57 5.46 -13.94
C TYR A 16 -11.13 6.04 -15.24
N SER A 17 -12.38 5.73 -15.59
CA SER A 17 -13.05 6.25 -16.79
C SER A 17 -13.68 7.63 -16.61
N SER A 18 -13.89 8.09 -15.36
CA SER A 18 -14.50 9.39 -15.06
C SER A 18 -13.51 10.55 -15.16
N ASP A 19 -13.95 11.68 -15.72
CA ASP A 19 -13.18 12.94 -15.73
C ASP A 19 -13.04 13.58 -14.33
N SER A 20 -13.98 13.27 -13.43
CA SER A 20 -14.00 13.72 -12.03
C SER A 20 -14.11 12.50 -11.10
N PRO A 21 -12.98 11.91 -10.69
CA PRO A 21 -12.99 10.76 -9.78
C PRO A 21 -13.50 11.15 -8.40
N SER A 22 -14.18 10.24 -7.71
CA SER A 22 -14.75 10.52 -6.39
C SER A 22 -13.86 10.05 -5.23
N LEU A 23 -13.11 8.97 -5.45
CA LEU A 23 -12.37 8.27 -4.39
C LEU A 23 -10.93 7.92 -4.80
N VAL A 24 -10.66 7.72 -6.09
CA VAL A 24 -9.32 7.34 -6.56
C VAL A 24 -8.40 8.56 -6.57
N GLU A 25 -7.67 8.70 -5.47
CA GLU A 25 -6.57 9.67 -5.36
C GLU A 25 -5.34 9.23 -6.15
N PHE A 26 -4.56 10.21 -6.59
CA PHE A 26 -3.30 10.02 -7.30
C PHE A 26 -3.44 9.25 -8.62
N ARG A 27 -4.57 9.43 -9.34
CA ARG A 27 -4.77 8.85 -10.68
C ARG A 27 -3.65 9.21 -11.64
N ASP A 28 -3.26 10.48 -11.68
CA ASP A 28 -2.22 11.01 -12.57
C ASP A 28 -0.87 11.12 -11.82
N ALA A 29 -0.56 10.09 -11.02
CA ALA A 29 0.71 9.94 -10.32
C ALA A 29 1.46 8.68 -10.80
N PRO A 30 2.21 8.76 -11.92
CA PRO A 30 2.91 7.62 -12.50
C PRO A 30 3.78 6.80 -11.53
N PRO A 31 4.64 7.41 -10.67
CA PRO A 31 5.45 6.61 -9.76
C PRO A 31 4.59 5.89 -8.70
N PHE A 32 3.49 6.49 -8.25
CA PHE A 32 2.62 5.89 -7.24
C PHE A 32 1.89 4.66 -7.81
N ASN A 33 1.27 4.80 -8.99
CA ASN A 33 0.49 3.72 -9.59
C ASN A 33 1.38 2.59 -10.13
N ARG A 34 2.53 2.91 -10.73
CA ARG A 34 3.46 1.89 -11.24
C ARG A 34 4.01 1.02 -10.11
N VAL A 35 4.44 1.63 -9.00
CA VAL A 35 4.96 0.84 -7.86
C VAL A 35 3.88 -0.02 -7.26
N ARG A 36 2.67 0.52 -7.05
CA ARG A 36 1.54 -0.25 -6.54
C ARG A 36 1.20 -1.45 -7.43
N PHE A 37 1.14 -1.24 -8.75
CA PHE A 37 0.90 -2.33 -9.69
C PHE A 37 2.00 -3.40 -9.62
N CYS A 38 3.27 -3.00 -9.73
CA CYS A 38 4.39 -3.95 -9.69
C CYS A 38 4.46 -4.71 -8.36
N ALA A 39 4.20 -4.05 -7.24
CA ALA A 39 4.17 -4.67 -5.92
C ALA A 39 3.04 -5.70 -5.82
N LEU A 40 1.82 -5.32 -6.20
CA LEU A 40 0.66 -6.22 -6.17
C LEU A 40 0.88 -7.43 -7.07
N PHE A 41 1.35 -7.21 -8.30
CA PHE A 41 1.67 -8.27 -9.24
C PHE A 41 2.76 -9.20 -8.70
N ALA A 42 3.87 -8.65 -8.21
CA ALA A 42 4.96 -9.44 -7.66
C ALA A 42 4.52 -10.27 -6.45
N THR A 43 3.70 -9.70 -5.56
CA THR A 43 3.15 -10.43 -4.41
C THR A 43 2.25 -11.58 -4.86
N VAL A 44 1.23 -11.33 -5.69
CA VAL A 44 0.31 -12.37 -6.16
C VAL A 44 1.05 -13.46 -6.92
N LEU A 45 1.99 -13.09 -7.80
CA LEU A 45 2.81 -14.04 -8.54
C LEU A 45 3.66 -14.90 -7.59
N SER A 46 4.34 -14.28 -6.64
CA SER A 46 5.20 -14.98 -5.67
C SER A 46 4.41 -15.99 -4.83
N LEU A 47 3.26 -15.57 -4.32
CA LEU A 47 2.40 -16.46 -3.53
C LEU A 47 1.81 -17.58 -4.42
N SER A 48 1.37 -17.26 -5.63
CA SER A 48 0.87 -18.28 -6.57
C SER A 48 1.92 -19.33 -6.89
N VAL A 49 3.19 -18.94 -7.05
CA VAL A 49 4.33 -19.85 -7.28
C VAL A 49 4.61 -20.71 -6.04
N ILE A 50 4.56 -20.14 -4.83
CA ILE A 50 4.70 -20.89 -3.57
C ILE A 50 3.64 -21.99 -3.48
N PHE A 51 2.36 -21.64 -3.62
CA PHE A 51 1.26 -22.61 -3.49
C PHE A 51 1.22 -23.62 -4.65
N ARG A 52 1.66 -23.23 -5.86
CA ARG A 52 1.83 -24.17 -6.97
C ARG A 52 2.84 -25.27 -6.65
N GLY A 53 3.83 -24.99 -5.80
CA GLY A 53 4.84 -25.94 -5.37
C GLY A 53 4.26 -27.18 -4.67
N GLU A 54 3.07 -27.09 -4.07
CA GLU A 54 2.40 -28.24 -3.44
C GLU A 54 1.90 -29.26 -4.48
N ALA A 55 1.41 -28.79 -5.62
CA ALA A 55 0.85 -29.66 -6.65
C ALA A 55 1.87 -30.05 -7.74
N ALA A 56 2.81 -29.15 -8.05
CA ALA A 56 3.81 -29.34 -9.09
C ALA A 56 5.18 -28.77 -8.66
N PRO A 57 5.95 -29.52 -7.84
CA PRO A 57 7.27 -29.09 -7.39
C PRO A 57 8.24 -28.86 -8.56
N SER A 58 9.02 -27.78 -8.49
CA SER A 58 10.08 -27.45 -9.44
C SER A 58 11.18 -26.61 -8.77
N ALA A 59 12.31 -26.42 -9.44
CA ALA A 59 13.37 -25.54 -8.95
C ALA A 59 12.88 -24.11 -8.68
N VAL A 60 11.97 -23.59 -9.53
CA VAL A 60 11.38 -22.26 -9.37
C VAL A 60 10.50 -22.20 -8.11
N THR A 61 9.59 -23.16 -7.92
CA THR A 61 8.72 -23.16 -6.73
C THR A 61 9.54 -23.33 -5.44
N ALA A 62 10.59 -24.16 -5.47
CA ALA A 62 11.50 -24.36 -4.36
C ALA A 62 12.29 -23.08 -4.00
N PHE A 63 12.72 -22.30 -4.98
CA PHE A 63 13.39 -21.02 -4.74
C PHE A 63 12.51 -20.01 -4.00
N PHE A 64 11.26 -19.84 -4.48
CA PHE A 64 10.29 -18.95 -3.83
C PHE A 64 9.92 -19.45 -2.43
N GLN A 65 9.74 -20.77 -2.26
CA GLN A 65 9.51 -21.38 -0.96
C GLN A 65 10.66 -21.12 0.01
N SER A 66 11.91 -21.35 -0.42
CA SER A 66 13.10 -21.15 0.40
C SER A 66 13.26 -19.69 0.81
N SER A 67 13.04 -18.77 -0.13
CA SER A 67 13.07 -17.33 0.14
C SER A 67 12.00 -16.94 1.16
N GLY A 68 10.76 -17.40 0.96
CA GLY A 68 9.66 -17.17 1.92
C GLY A 68 9.95 -17.74 3.30
N SER A 69 10.54 -18.94 3.39
CA SER A 69 10.90 -19.57 4.66
C SER A 69 11.98 -18.82 5.42
N GLN A 70 13.06 -18.41 4.74
CA GLN A 70 14.13 -17.64 5.35
C GLN A 70 13.63 -16.30 5.88
N ILE A 71 12.91 -15.56 5.04
CA ILE A 71 12.34 -14.26 5.43
C ILE A 71 11.32 -14.44 6.56
N GLY A 72 10.43 -15.43 6.41
CA GLY A 72 9.39 -15.76 7.38
C GLY A 72 9.96 -16.03 8.76
N GLN A 73 11.07 -16.78 8.86
CA GLN A 73 11.76 -17.02 10.12
C GLN A 73 12.37 -15.75 10.72
N VAL A 74 13.00 -14.91 9.90
CA VAL A 74 13.63 -13.66 10.36
C VAL A 74 12.59 -12.69 10.94
N ILE A 75 11.40 -12.63 10.33
CA ILE A 75 10.35 -11.71 10.77
C ILE A 75 9.38 -12.34 11.78
N ASP A 76 9.51 -13.63 12.12
CA ASP A 76 8.68 -14.35 13.09
C ASP A 76 9.28 -14.24 14.50
N PHE A 77 9.08 -13.06 15.12
CA PHE A 77 9.39 -12.81 16.53
C PHE A 77 8.12 -12.46 17.31
N PRO A 78 8.14 -12.50 18.66
CA PRO A 78 6.97 -12.18 19.48
C PRO A 78 6.36 -10.83 19.09
N PHE A 79 5.04 -10.81 18.88
CA PHE A 79 4.25 -9.64 18.49
C PHE A 79 4.54 -9.07 17.09
N SER A 80 5.34 -9.74 16.26
CA SER A 80 5.52 -9.35 14.86
C SER A 80 4.21 -9.48 14.04
N PRO A 81 4.01 -8.67 12.98
CA PRO A 81 2.83 -8.78 12.13
C PRO A 81 2.63 -10.17 11.51
N SER A 82 3.71 -10.83 11.10
CA SER A 82 3.69 -12.19 10.56
C SER A 82 3.27 -13.20 11.62
N ARG A 83 3.76 -13.07 12.87
CA ARG A 83 3.31 -13.91 13.99
C ARG A 83 1.82 -13.75 14.23
N LEU A 84 1.32 -12.51 14.20
CA LEU A 84 -0.10 -12.23 14.38
C LEU A 84 -0.95 -12.87 13.29
N MET A 85 -0.48 -12.91 12.03
CA MET A 85 -1.13 -13.66 10.96
C MET A 85 -1.19 -15.16 11.27
N ILE A 86 -0.11 -15.77 11.78
CA ILE A 86 -0.13 -17.19 12.15
C ILE A 86 -1.17 -17.45 13.25
N LEU A 87 -1.32 -16.52 14.19
CA LEU A 87 -2.31 -16.61 15.28
C LEU A 87 -3.77 -16.42 14.85
N THR A 88 -4.03 -16.14 13.56
CA THR A 88 -5.40 -16.17 13.02
C THR A 88 -5.85 -17.57 12.63
N MET A 89 -4.92 -18.53 12.53
CA MET A 89 -5.27 -19.92 12.24
C MET A 89 -5.94 -20.58 13.46
N PRO A 90 -6.92 -21.49 13.25
CA PRO A 90 -7.55 -22.23 14.33
C PRO A 90 -6.56 -23.09 15.12
N ASP A 91 -6.87 -23.33 16.40
CA ASP A 91 -6.11 -24.27 17.22
C ASP A 91 -6.14 -25.68 16.60
N GLY A 92 -5.00 -26.38 16.63
CA GLY A 92 -4.86 -27.71 16.00
C GLY A 92 -4.58 -27.68 14.49
N THR A 93 -4.43 -26.50 13.88
CA THR A 93 -3.97 -26.37 12.48
C THR A 93 -2.63 -27.07 12.30
N GLY A 94 -2.52 -27.93 11.28
CA GLY A 94 -1.32 -28.72 11.03
C GLY A 94 -0.07 -27.86 10.77
N ALA A 95 1.09 -28.36 11.20
CA ALA A 95 2.37 -27.65 11.10
C ALA A 95 2.72 -27.20 9.66
N ARG A 96 2.30 -27.99 8.65
CA ARG A 96 2.49 -27.65 7.24
C ARG A 96 1.77 -26.36 6.85
N ALA A 97 0.49 -26.24 7.20
CA ALA A 97 -0.32 -25.06 6.89
C ALA A 97 0.18 -23.80 7.61
N LEU A 98 0.61 -23.95 8.87
CA LEU A 98 1.25 -22.85 9.62
C LEU A 98 2.55 -22.39 8.94
N THR A 99 3.38 -23.33 8.48
CA THR A 99 4.61 -23.01 7.74
C THR A 99 4.29 -22.32 6.42
N MET A 100 3.29 -22.78 5.67
CA MET A 100 2.86 -22.15 4.41
C MET A 100 2.40 -20.71 4.63
N LEU A 101 1.58 -20.47 5.66
CA LEU A 101 1.11 -19.13 5.99
C LEU A 101 2.27 -18.23 6.42
N ARG A 102 3.20 -18.73 7.24
CA ARG A 102 4.40 -17.98 7.65
C ARG A 102 5.24 -17.58 6.46
N ASP A 103 5.51 -18.51 5.55
CA ASP A 103 6.39 -18.28 4.41
C ASP A 103 5.74 -17.29 3.42
N ALA A 104 4.41 -17.40 3.23
CA ALA A 104 3.61 -16.45 2.45
C ALA A 104 3.58 -15.05 3.09
N ALA A 105 3.33 -14.95 4.40
CA ALA A 105 3.34 -13.69 5.14
C ALA A 105 4.74 -13.06 5.11
N GLY A 106 5.79 -13.86 5.26
CA GLY A 106 7.20 -13.48 5.13
C GLY A 106 7.49 -12.75 3.84
N LEU A 107 7.30 -13.45 2.72
CA LEU A 107 7.66 -12.93 1.40
C LEU A 107 6.79 -11.74 0.98
N SER A 108 5.48 -11.81 1.22
CA SER A 108 4.56 -10.71 0.88
C SER A 108 4.86 -9.44 1.67
N TYR A 109 5.16 -9.57 2.97
CA TYR A 109 5.53 -8.43 3.80
C TYR A 109 6.85 -7.80 3.35
N LEU A 110 7.87 -8.60 3.03
CA LEU A 110 9.12 -8.07 2.46
C LEU A 110 8.87 -7.30 1.16
N LEU A 111 8.12 -7.87 0.22
CA LEU A 111 7.79 -7.20 -1.04
C LEU A 111 7.05 -5.87 -0.79
N SER A 112 6.17 -5.83 0.21
CA SER A 112 5.48 -4.59 0.60
C SER A 112 6.46 -3.53 1.10
N LEU A 113 7.42 -3.89 1.96
CA LEU A 113 8.44 -2.97 2.47
C LEU A 113 9.36 -2.47 1.34
N LEU A 114 9.82 -3.39 0.48
CA LEU A 114 10.63 -3.04 -0.70
C LEU A 114 9.89 -2.08 -1.63
N SER A 115 8.58 -2.25 -1.80
CA SER A 115 7.77 -1.33 -2.62
C SER A 115 7.75 0.09 -2.04
N ILE A 116 7.61 0.23 -0.72
CA ILE A 116 7.63 1.54 -0.05
C ILE A 116 9.01 2.19 -0.23
N VAL A 117 10.08 1.45 0.01
CA VAL A 117 11.46 1.94 -0.15
C VAL A 117 11.71 2.37 -1.60
N TRP A 118 11.33 1.52 -2.56
CA TRP A 118 11.46 1.81 -3.98
C TRP A 118 10.67 3.05 -4.40
N PHE A 119 9.44 3.20 -3.91
CA PHE A 119 8.63 4.39 -4.14
C PHE A 119 9.32 5.66 -3.62
N VAL A 120 9.86 5.63 -2.39
CA VAL A 120 10.59 6.77 -1.83
C VAL A 120 11.83 7.11 -2.66
N ILE A 121 12.58 6.11 -3.13
CA ILE A 121 13.74 6.31 -4.02
C ILE A 121 13.29 6.97 -5.34
N LEU A 122 12.23 6.49 -5.97
CA LEU A 122 11.71 7.08 -7.21
C LEU A 122 11.29 8.55 -7.01
N LEU A 123 10.65 8.89 -5.89
CA LEU A 123 10.30 10.27 -5.59
C LEU A 123 11.52 11.18 -5.40
N ARG A 124 12.64 10.62 -4.93
CA ARG A 124 13.91 11.35 -4.78
C ARG A 124 14.59 11.55 -6.14
N LEU A 125 14.61 10.54 -6.99
CA LEU A 125 15.33 10.55 -8.27
C LEU A 125 14.57 11.23 -9.41
N GLN A 126 13.25 11.06 -9.49
CA GLN A 126 12.44 11.52 -10.63
C GLN A 126 11.83 12.91 -10.43
N GLU A 127 12.23 13.61 -9.35
CA GLU A 127 11.74 14.93 -8.95
C GLU A 127 10.21 15.07 -8.93
N TRP A 128 9.49 13.96 -8.80
CA TRP A 128 8.03 13.99 -8.85
C TRP A 128 7.46 14.80 -7.67
N PRO A 129 6.43 15.64 -7.89
CA PRO A 129 5.82 15.98 -9.18
C PRO A 129 6.72 16.93 -10.02
N ARG A 130 6.96 16.56 -11.28
CA ARG A 130 7.90 17.26 -12.18
C ARG A 130 7.45 18.70 -12.41
N HIS A 131 8.39 19.65 -12.41
CA HIS A 131 8.09 21.03 -12.77
C HIS A 131 7.61 21.10 -14.22
N GLY A 132 6.36 21.51 -14.46
CA GLY A 132 5.79 21.74 -15.80
C GLY A 132 4.78 20.70 -16.30
N ALA A 133 4.79 19.47 -15.78
CA ALA A 133 3.66 18.56 -15.98
C ALA A 133 2.64 18.86 -14.87
N GLY A 134 1.52 19.48 -15.23
CA GLY A 134 0.52 19.98 -14.28
C GLY A 134 -0.03 18.90 -13.36
N PHE A 135 0.58 18.71 -12.20
CA PHE A 135 -0.03 17.96 -11.11
C PHE A 135 -1.22 18.78 -10.60
N ASN A 136 -2.39 18.51 -11.17
CA ASN A 136 -3.62 19.13 -10.73
C ASN A 136 -4.03 18.49 -9.39
N VAL A 137 -3.81 19.25 -8.32
CA VAL A 137 -4.11 18.84 -6.94
C VAL A 137 -5.58 18.45 -6.80
N TRP A 138 -6.50 19.17 -7.45
CA TRP A 138 -7.95 18.92 -7.34
C TRP A 138 -8.37 17.63 -8.01
N ILE A 139 -7.79 17.30 -9.15
CA ILE A 139 -8.06 16.04 -9.87
C ILE A 139 -7.44 14.85 -9.13
N ASN A 140 -6.24 15.03 -8.55
CA ASN A 140 -5.52 13.95 -7.87
C ASN A 140 -5.91 13.78 -6.40
N LEU A 141 -6.59 14.74 -5.80
CA LEU A 141 -7.08 14.70 -4.42
C LEU A 141 -8.55 15.15 -4.37
N PRO A 142 -9.48 14.40 -5.00
CA PRO A 142 -10.89 14.81 -5.08
C PRO A 142 -11.59 14.90 -3.72
N THR A 143 -11.12 14.13 -2.73
CA THR A 143 -11.64 14.14 -1.36
C THR A 143 -11.15 15.33 -0.53
N PHE A 144 -10.17 16.08 -1.04
CA PHE A 144 -9.56 17.18 -0.31
C PHE A 144 -10.25 18.51 -0.65
N ASP A 145 -11.02 19.04 0.30
CA ASP A 145 -11.67 20.34 0.16
C ASP A 145 -10.64 21.50 0.30
N PRO A 146 -10.42 22.35 -0.74
CA PRO A 146 -9.63 23.58 -0.63
C PRO A 146 -10.14 24.53 0.44
N THR A 147 -11.46 24.67 0.45
CA THR A 147 -12.23 25.82 0.93
C THR A 147 -12.69 25.67 2.38
N ALA A 148 -12.54 24.49 2.96
CA ALA A 148 -12.82 24.17 4.37
C ALA A 148 -12.02 25.00 5.42
N GLY A 149 -11.29 26.03 5.02
CA GLY A 149 -10.58 26.96 5.92
C GLY A 149 -9.24 26.45 6.44
N GLY A 150 -8.26 27.34 6.57
CA GLY A 150 -6.91 27.04 7.08
C GLY A 150 -5.86 26.71 6.01
N ASP A 151 -4.61 26.48 6.45
CA ASP A 151 -3.47 26.28 5.54
C ASP A 151 -3.47 24.86 4.94
N VAL A 152 -3.75 24.79 3.63
CA VAL A 152 -3.68 23.58 2.79
C VAL A 152 -2.41 22.76 3.04
N VAL A 153 -1.26 23.42 3.17
CA VAL A 153 0.03 22.73 3.39
C VAL A 153 0.06 22.02 4.75
N LYS A 154 -0.48 22.65 5.80
CA LYS A 154 -0.57 22.03 7.13
C LYS A 154 -1.50 20.82 7.12
N ARG A 155 -2.66 20.92 6.45
CA ARG A 155 -3.61 19.81 6.33
C ARG A 155 -3.00 18.62 5.59
N LEU A 156 -2.42 18.84 4.41
CA LEU A 156 -1.76 17.77 3.65
C LEU A 156 -0.64 17.08 4.44
N ASN A 157 0.16 17.83 5.22
CA ASN A 157 1.18 17.23 6.08
C ASN A 157 0.58 16.42 7.23
N ARG A 158 -0.50 16.91 7.86
CA ARG A 158 -1.20 16.18 8.92
C ARG A 158 -1.77 14.88 8.37
N ASP A 159 -2.51 14.96 7.27
CA ASP A 159 -3.16 13.80 6.67
C ASP A 159 -2.11 12.81 6.14
N GLY A 160 -0.99 13.32 5.61
CA GLY A 160 0.17 12.52 5.24
C GLY A 160 0.76 11.74 6.43
N ARG A 161 0.94 12.38 7.58
CA ARG A 161 1.41 11.72 8.82
C ARG A 161 0.41 10.68 9.32
N VAL A 162 -0.88 11.00 9.33
CA VAL A 162 -1.94 10.06 9.74
C VAL A 162 -1.92 8.82 8.86
N ASN A 163 -1.82 8.97 7.54
CA ASN A 163 -1.68 7.84 6.63
C ASN A 163 -0.43 7.00 6.94
N ILE A 164 0.74 7.62 7.16
CA ILE A 164 1.96 6.86 7.51
C ILE A 164 1.77 6.07 8.82
N PHE A 165 1.23 6.69 9.87
CA PHE A 165 0.96 6.01 11.13
C PHE A 165 -0.05 4.87 10.96
N LEU A 166 -1.14 5.11 10.25
CA LEU A 166 -2.17 4.10 9.99
C LEU A 166 -1.61 2.93 9.18
N GLY A 167 -0.84 3.22 8.13
CA GLY A 167 -0.20 2.21 7.31
C GLY A 167 0.85 1.38 8.06
N PHE A 168 1.49 1.93 9.09
CA PHE A 168 2.35 1.14 9.98
C PHE A 168 1.54 0.27 10.96
N LEU A 169 0.38 0.74 11.41
CA LEU A 169 -0.44 0.06 12.42
C LEU A 169 -1.30 -1.07 11.83
N LEU A 170 -1.76 -0.92 10.58
CA LEU A 170 -2.66 -1.87 9.92
C LEU A 170 -2.17 -3.32 9.84
N PRO A 171 -0.88 -3.63 9.59
CA PRO A 171 -0.39 -5.02 9.58
C PRO A 171 -0.63 -5.74 10.92
N PHE A 172 -0.78 -5.00 12.02
CA PHE A 172 -1.09 -5.53 13.35
C PHE A 172 -2.61 -5.60 13.60
N LEU A 173 -3.37 -4.62 13.10
CA LEU A 173 -4.82 -4.56 13.29
C LEU A 173 -5.58 -5.57 12.41
N VAL A 174 -5.12 -5.83 11.20
CA VAL A 174 -5.79 -6.73 10.27
C VAL A 174 -5.87 -8.17 10.81
N PRO A 175 -4.78 -8.79 11.31
CA PRO A 175 -4.88 -10.11 11.94
C PRO A 175 -5.86 -10.14 13.12
N LEU A 176 -5.87 -9.06 13.93
CA LEU A 176 -6.82 -8.93 15.04
C LEU A 176 -8.27 -8.89 14.52
N ALA A 177 -8.55 -8.14 13.46
CA ALA A 177 -9.87 -8.09 12.83
C ALA A 177 -10.29 -9.46 12.27
N ILE A 178 -9.38 -10.20 11.63
CA ILE A 178 -9.64 -11.57 11.15
C ILE A 178 -10.02 -12.48 12.32
N LYS A 179 -9.26 -12.43 13.42
CA LYS A 179 -9.54 -13.23 14.61
C LYS A 179 -10.89 -12.86 15.25
N LEU A 180 -11.21 -11.57 15.33
CA LEU A 180 -12.50 -11.10 15.83
C LEU A 180 -13.67 -11.56 14.96
N ALA A 181 -13.52 -11.47 13.63
CA ALA A 181 -14.55 -11.97 12.69
C ALA A 181 -14.81 -13.47 12.87
N ALA A 182 -13.77 -14.27 13.12
CA ALA A 182 -13.92 -15.68 13.44
C ALA A 182 -14.72 -15.90 14.73
N TYR A 183 -14.46 -15.14 15.79
CA TYR A 183 -15.24 -15.20 17.05
C TYR A 183 -16.71 -14.80 16.86
N LEU A 184 -17.01 -13.92 15.91
CA LEU A 184 -18.37 -13.47 15.58
C LEU A 184 -19.11 -14.41 14.61
N GLY A 185 -18.55 -15.58 14.29
CA GLY A 185 -19.18 -16.58 13.42
C GLY A 185 -18.95 -16.38 11.92
N ALA A 186 -17.98 -15.54 11.53
CA ALA A 186 -17.57 -15.32 10.14
C ALA A 186 -16.09 -15.69 9.90
N PRO A 187 -15.69 -16.96 10.09
CA PRO A 187 -14.30 -17.38 9.93
C PRO A 187 -13.85 -17.29 8.46
N ILE A 188 -12.65 -16.73 8.25
CA ILE A 188 -11.99 -16.75 6.95
C ILE A 188 -11.29 -18.09 6.77
N ARG A 189 -11.62 -18.79 5.69
CA ARG A 189 -11.05 -20.09 5.31
C ARG A 189 -9.65 -19.94 4.73
N LEU A 190 -8.65 -19.84 5.61
CA LEU A 190 -7.24 -19.75 5.23
C LEU A 190 -6.62 -21.11 4.85
N ASP A 191 -7.39 -22.19 4.95
CA ASP A 191 -7.07 -23.53 4.41
C ASP A 191 -7.13 -23.57 2.87
N ASP A 192 -7.96 -22.73 2.26
CA ASP A 192 -8.07 -22.59 0.82
C ASP A 192 -6.90 -21.73 0.26
N PRO A 193 -6.06 -22.26 -0.66
CA PRO A 193 -4.92 -21.53 -1.21
C PRO A 193 -5.30 -20.19 -1.84
N GLN A 194 -6.43 -20.14 -2.57
CA GLN A 194 -6.86 -18.91 -3.23
C GLN A 194 -7.24 -17.84 -2.21
N THR A 195 -8.02 -18.20 -1.20
CA THR A 195 -8.42 -17.29 -0.11
C THR A 195 -7.20 -16.80 0.67
N LEU A 196 -6.23 -17.67 0.95
CA LEU A 196 -4.99 -17.29 1.62
C LEU A 196 -4.17 -16.31 0.77
N ILE A 197 -3.94 -16.60 -0.52
CA ILE A 197 -3.18 -15.73 -1.42
C ILE A 197 -3.77 -14.31 -1.41
N TRP A 198 -5.07 -14.17 -1.58
CA TRP A 198 -5.72 -12.85 -1.60
C TRP A 198 -5.71 -12.16 -0.24
N THR A 199 -5.94 -12.90 0.85
CA THR A 199 -5.94 -12.34 2.21
C THR A 199 -4.55 -11.81 2.58
N VAL A 200 -3.51 -12.61 2.36
CA VAL A 200 -2.11 -12.23 2.64
C VAL A 200 -1.65 -11.11 1.72
N THR A 201 -2.05 -11.13 0.44
CA THR A 201 -1.78 -10.04 -0.49
C THR A 201 -2.41 -8.73 0.00
N ALA A 202 -3.69 -8.74 0.37
CA ALA A 202 -4.37 -7.55 0.87
C ALA A 202 -3.74 -7.05 2.18
N TRP A 203 -3.43 -7.96 3.09
CA TRP A 203 -2.78 -7.67 4.37
C TRP A 203 -1.42 -6.97 4.19
N ALA A 204 -0.60 -7.40 3.23
CA ALA A 204 0.70 -6.78 2.98
C ALA A 204 0.58 -5.50 2.12
N PHE A 205 -0.30 -5.49 1.12
CA PHE A 205 -0.40 -4.43 0.12
C PHE A 205 -1.14 -3.18 0.60
N LEU A 206 -2.28 -3.34 1.30
CA LEU A 206 -3.10 -2.20 1.73
C LEU A 206 -2.32 -1.24 2.66
N PRO A 207 -1.61 -1.73 3.69
CA PRO A 207 -0.84 -0.85 4.56
C PRO A 207 0.28 -0.13 3.80
N ALA A 208 1.00 -0.82 2.92
CA ALA A 208 2.03 -0.22 2.08
C ALA A 208 1.46 0.88 1.15
N GLY A 209 0.29 0.64 0.55
CA GLY A 209 -0.42 1.63 -0.25
C GLY A 209 -0.75 2.91 0.53
N ILE A 210 -1.20 2.76 1.77
CA ILE A 210 -1.52 3.87 2.68
C ILE A 210 -0.25 4.63 3.09
N VAL A 211 0.86 3.94 3.40
CA VAL A 211 2.15 4.60 3.68
C VAL A 211 2.61 5.40 2.45
N MET A 212 2.61 4.79 1.26
CA MET A 212 3.00 5.47 0.02
C MET A 212 2.12 6.71 -0.23
N ARG A 213 0.81 6.62 0.04
CA ARG A 213 -0.11 7.76 -0.05
C ARG A 213 0.30 8.88 0.91
N GLY A 214 0.61 8.56 2.15
CA GLY A 214 1.05 9.55 3.14
C GLY A 214 2.37 10.25 2.77
N VAL A 215 3.31 9.50 2.17
CA VAL A 215 4.55 10.05 1.62
C VAL A 215 4.25 10.97 0.42
N ALA A 216 3.36 10.57 -0.48
CA ALA A 216 2.97 11.37 -1.64
C ALA A 216 2.30 12.70 -1.21
N LEU A 217 1.37 12.66 -0.25
CA LEU A 217 0.74 13.85 0.33
C LEU A 217 1.77 14.82 0.93
N SER A 218 2.72 14.29 1.70
CA SER A 218 3.81 15.08 2.30
C SER A 218 4.71 15.72 1.24
N ARG A 219 4.93 15.04 0.12
CA ARG A 219 5.71 15.54 -1.02
C ARG A 219 4.96 16.67 -1.74
N VAL A 220 3.67 16.51 -2.00
CA VAL A 220 2.81 17.55 -2.60
C VAL A 220 2.76 18.80 -1.71
N ALA A 221 2.60 18.62 -0.39
CA ALA A 221 2.61 19.72 0.57
C ALA A 221 3.91 20.54 0.50
N ARG A 222 5.07 19.85 0.41
CA ARG A 222 6.37 20.50 0.26
C ARG A 222 6.49 21.27 -1.05
N MET A 223 6.00 20.72 -2.16
CA MET A 223 5.99 21.39 -3.45
C MET A 223 5.20 22.69 -3.39
N ILE A 224 3.97 22.67 -2.86
CA ILE A 224 3.11 23.85 -2.72
C ILE A 224 3.78 24.91 -1.85
N HIS A 225 4.38 24.51 -0.72
CA HIS A 225 5.11 25.42 0.15
C HIS A 225 6.28 26.12 -0.57
N LEU A 226 7.07 25.38 -1.35
CA LEU A 226 8.18 25.94 -2.13
C LEU A 226 7.70 26.88 -3.24
N GLN A 227 6.60 26.54 -3.92
CA GLN A 227 5.99 27.40 -4.94
C GLN A 227 5.50 28.71 -4.34
N ARG A 228 4.81 28.68 -3.19
CA ARG A 228 4.38 29.89 -2.45
C ARG A 228 5.57 30.76 -2.06
N LYS A 229 6.63 30.17 -1.49
CA LYS A 229 7.86 30.91 -1.12
C LYS A 229 8.50 31.60 -2.32
N LYS A 230 8.58 30.93 -3.47
CA LYS A 230 9.09 31.52 -4.73
C LYS A 230 8.20 32.67 -5.22
N ALA A 231 6.88 32.50 -5.19
CA ALA A 231 5.95 33.55 -5.61
C ALA A 231 6.06 34.81 -4.72
N SER A 232 6.14 34.63 -3.40
CA SER A 232 6.34 35.75 -2.47
C SER A 232 7.67 36.48 -2.68
N ALA A 233 8.76 35.73 -2.94
CA ALA A 233 10.07 36.34 -3.24
C ALA A 233 10.04 37.15 -4.55
N ASN A 234 9.38 36.63 -5.59
CA ASN A 234 9.23 37.34 -6.87
C ASN A 234 8.36 38.61 -6.75
N ALA A 235 7.31 38.57 -5.92
CA ALA A 235 6.47 39.75 -5.65
C ALA A 235 7.26 40.84 -4.90
N GLY A 236 8.07 40.46 -3.91
CA GLY A 236 8.97 41.39 -3.20
C GLY A 236 10.02 42.03 -4.13
N ALA A 237 10.62 41.25 -5.03
CA ALA A 237 11.60 41.75 -5.99
C ALA A 237 11.01 42.77 -6.99
N LYS A 238 9.77 42.57 -7.46
CA LYS A 238 9.07 43.53 -8.33
C LYS A 238 8.68 44.81 -7.59
N GLY A 239 8.34 44.73 -6.31
CA GLY A 239 8.02 45.91 -5.49
C GLY A 239 9.23 46.81 -5.21
N VAL A 240 10.44 46.26 -5.14
CA VAL A 240 11.68 47.03 -4.92
C VAL A 240 12.20 47.70 -6.20
N GLN A 241 11.85 47.19 -7.39
CA GLN A 241 12.22 47.79 -8.68
C GLN A 241 11.26 48.88 -9.16
N SER A 242 10.15 49.11 -8.45
CA SER A 242 9.12 50.10 -8.80
C SER A 242 9.10 51.32 -7.87
N VAL A 243 10.14 51.48 -7.05
CA VAL A 243 10.42 52.63 -6.17
C VAL A 243 11.74 53.25 -6.60
#